data_AF-A0A5J4DTA4-F1
#
_entry.id   AF-A0A5J4DTA4-F1
#
_cell.length_a   1.000
_cell.length_b   1.000
_cell.length_c   1.000
_cell.angle_alpha   90.00
_cell.angle_beta   90.00
_cell.angle_gamma   90.00
#
_symmetry.space_group_name_H-M   'P 1'
#
loop_
_entity.id
_entity.type
_entity.pdbx_description
1 polymer ?
#
loop_
_entity_poly.entity_id
_entity_poly.type
_entity_poly.pdbx_seq_one_letter_code
_entity_poly.pdbx_strand_id
1 'polypeptide(L)'
;MVITTARIPGRPAPKLSSTAMVESMHPGAIIVDLAAERGGNCELTRPGEIVDHNGVRILGRLNLAGDLATNASSLYARNLYAFIETMIDKESGELSINWEDELVAGTLITRDNKIVHPALANEGT
;
A
#
# COMPACT_ATOMS: atom_id res chain seq x y z
N MET A 1 -21.80 -2.29 9.28
CA MET A 1 -20.63 -1.76 8.56
C MET A 1 -19.64 -2.89 8.36
N VAL A 2 -19.07 -3.04 7.17
CA VAL A 2 -18.08 -4.05 6.82
C VAL A 2 -16.81 -3.33 6.33
N ILE A 3 -15.64 -3.78 6.78
CA ILE A 3 -14.35 -3.24 6.34
C ILE A 3 -13.55 -4.38 5.72
N THR A 4 -13.11 -4.22 4.47
CA THR A 4 -12.34 -5.22 3.75
C THR A 4 -10.92 -4.72 3.49
N THR A 5 -9.92 -5.52 3.86
CA THR A 5 -8.50 -5.12 3.86
C THR A 5 -7.57 -6.13 3.20
N ALA A 6 -8.11 -7.22 2.65
CA ALA A 6 -7.31 -8.31 2.13
C ALA A 6 -6.53 -7.84 0.88
N ARG A 7 -5.19 -7.96 0.96
CA ARG A 7 -4.26 -7.62 -0.13
C ARG A 7 -3.30 -8.79 -0.33
N ILE A 8 -3.10 -9.19 -1.59
CA ILE A 8 -2.09 -10.17 -1.98
C ILE A 8 -1.00 -9.42 -2.79
N PRO A 9 0.27 -9.45 -2.38
CA PRO A 9 1.36 -8.86 -3.15
C PRO A 9 1.42 -9.42 -4.58
N GLY A 10 1.59 -8.54 -5.58
CA GLY A 10 1.72 -8.94 -6.99
C GLY A 10 0.46 -9.49 -7.66
N ARG A 11 -0.70 -9.52 -6.99
CA ARG A 11 -1.96 -10.03 -7.56
C ARG A 11 -3.12 -9.06 -7.34
N PRO A 12 -4.19 -9.15 -8.15
CA PRO A 12 -5.43 -8.44 -7.87
C PRO A 12 -5.99 -8.78 -6.49
N ALA A 13 -6.76 -7.85 -5.92
CA ALA A 13 -7.44 -8.09 -4.66
C ALA A 13 -8.44 -9.26 -4.79
N PRO A 14 -8.50 -10.20 -3.81
CA PRO A 14 -9.46 -11.29 -3.87
C PRO A 14 -10.89 -10.77 -3.69
N LYS A 15 -11.85 -11.31 -4.43
CA LYS A 15 -13.27 -10.97 -4.28
C LYS A 15 -13.86 -11.73 -3.09
N LEU A 16 -14.11 -11.00 -2.01
CA LEU A 16 -14.66 -11.50 -0.75
C LEU A 16 -16.14 -11.16 -0.57
N SER A 17 -16.58 -10.04 -1.17
CA SER A 17 -17.97 -9.61 -1.16
C SER A 17 -18.51 -9.61 -2.57
N SER A 18 -19.29 -10.63 -2.90
CA SER A 18 -19.98 -10.69 -4.20
C SER A 18 -21.17 -9.74 -4.25
N THR A 19 -21.63 -9.41 -5.45
CA THR A 19 -22.82 -8.59 -5.68
C THR A 19 -24.04 -9.15 -4.93
N ALA A 20 -24.26 -10.46 -5.00
CA ALA A 20 -25.35 -11.13 -4.29
C ALA A 20 -25.25 -10.99 -2.76
N MET A 21 -24.04 -11.02 -2.20
CA MET A 21 -23.83 -10.77 -0.77
C MET A 21 -24.21 -9.34 -0.40
N VAL A 22 -23.80 -8.35 -1.22
CA VAL A 22 -24.17 -6.94 -1.01
C VAL A 22 -25.68 -6.74 -1.08
N GLU A 23 -26.36 -7.37 -2.03
CA GLU A 23 -27.81 -7.26 -2.20
C GLU A 23 -28.60 -7.89 -1.04
N SER A 24 -28.03 -8.87 -0.34
CA SER A 24 -28.62 -9.42 0.88
C SER A 24 -28.42 -8.56 2.13
N MET A 25 -27.64 -7.48 2.03
CA MET A 25 -27.42 -6.59 3.17
C MET A 25 -28.63 -5.68 3.41
N HIS A 26 -28.80 -5.25 4.66
CA HIS A 26 -29.84 -4.30 5.00
C HIS A 26 -29.56 -2.94 4.36
N PRO A 27 -30.59 -2.24 3.81
CA PRO A 27 -30.45 -0.86 3.37
C PRO A 27 -29.90 0.03 4.49
N GLY A 28 -28.97 0.93 4.14
CA GLY A 28 -28.18 1.73 5.07
C GLY A 28 -26.86 1.08 5.50
N ALA A 29 -26.58 -0.16 5.09
CA ALA A 29 -25.29 -0.78 5.31
C ALA A 29 -24.16 -0.01 4.57
N ILE A 30 -22.95 -0.13 5.11
CA ILE A 30 -21.75 0.53 4.58
C ILE A 30 -20.64 -0.51 4.45
N ILE A 31 -19.99 -0.54 3.28
CA ILE A 31 -18.77 -1.26 3.00
C ILE A 31 -17.64 -0.25 2.82
N VAL A 32 -16.53 -0.43 3.53
CA VAL A 32 -15.30 0.34 3.33
C VAL A 32 -14.24 -0.60 2.78
N ASP A 33 -13.87 -0.42 1.52
CA ASP A 33 -12.96 -1.32 0.82
C ASP A 33 -11.57 -0.70 0.68
N LEU A 34 -10.66 -1.08 1.58
CA LEU A 34 -9.29 -0.57 1.62
C LEU A 34 -8.41 -1.16 0.51
N ALA A 35 -8.92 -2.12 -0.26
CA ALA A 35 -8.22 -2.73 -1.39
C ALA A 35 -8.64 -2.15 -2.75
N ALA A 36 -9.40 -1.03 -2.76
CA ALA A 36 -9.92 -0.41 -3.98
C ALA A 36 -8.85 -0.16 -5.05
N GLU A 37 -7.65 0.29 -4.67
CA GLU A 37 -6.51 0.54 -5.56
C GLU A 37 -6.08 -0.68 -6.40
N ARG A 38 -6.40 -1.90 -5.95
CA ARG A 38 -6.07 -3.17 -6.64
C ARG A 38 -7.32 -3.91 -7.12
N GLY A 39 -8.39 -3.18 -7.41
CA GLY A 39 -9.65 -3.72 -7.90
C GLY A 39 -10.67 -4.05 -6.81
N GLY A 40 -10.34 -3.88 -5.52
CA GLY A 40 -11.27 -4.03 -4.40
C GLY A 40 -11.62 -5.48 -4.02
N ASN A 41 -11.90 -5.68 -2.74
CA ASN A 41 -12.43 -6.94 -2.21
C ASN A 41 -13.94 -7.11 -2.46
N CYS A 42 -14.66 -6.03 -2.74
CA CYS A 42 -16.05 -6.10 -3.19
C CYS A 42 -16.12 -6.05 -4.73
N GLU A 43 -17.03 -6.83 -5.32
CA GLU A 43 -17.26 -6.82 -6.77
C GLU A 43 -17.74 -5.45 -7.28
N LEU A 44 -18.52 -4.75 -6.44
CA LEU A 44 -19.12 -3.45 -6.77
C LEU A 44 -18.21 -2.25 -6.43
N THR A 45 -17.00 -2.48 -5.92
CA THR A 45 -16.05 -1.39 -5.62
C THR A 45 -15.59 -0.70 -6.91
N ARG A 46 -15.72 0.62 -6.92
CA ARG A 46 -15.13 1.49 -7.94
C ARG A 46 -14.01 2.33 -7.32
N PRO A 47 -12.75 2.19 -7.80
CA PRO A 47 -11.62 2.95 -7.28
C PRO A 47 -11.87 4.47 -7.34
N GLY A 48 -11.75 5.15 -6.20
CA GLY A 48 -11.93 6.59 -6.06
C GLY A 48 -13.37 7.05 -5.83
N GLU A 49 -14.35 6.15 -5.87
CA GLU A 49 -15.77 6.49 -5.80
C GLU A 49 -16.45 5.98 -4.52
N ILE A 50 -17.61 6.57 -4.23
CA ILE A 50 -18.58 6.01 -3.29
C ILE A 50 -19.78 5.54 -4.12
N VAL A 51 -19.97 4.22 -4.18
CA VAL A 51 -21.06 3.60 -4.93
C VAL A 51 -22.24 3.36 -3.99
N ASP A 52 -23.46 3.71 -4.40
CA ASP A 52 -24.68 3.24 -3.74
C ASP A 52 -25.28 2.10 -4.58
N HIS A 53 -25.50 0.95 -3.94
CA HIS A 53 -26.15 -0.21 -4.56
C HIS A 53 -27.26 -0.70 -3.64
N ASN A 54 -28.52 -0.54 -4.07
CA ASN A 54 -29.71 -0.94 -3.29
C ASN A 54 -29.73 -0.40 -1.85
N GLY A 55 -29.25 0.84 -1.64
CA GLY A 55 -29.18 1.47 -0.33
C GLY A 55 -27.96 1.04 0.50
N VAL A 56 -27.05 0.24 -0.05
CA VAL A 56 -25.76 -0.08 0.56
C VAL A 56 -24.69 0.81 -0.04
N ARG A 57 -23.97 1.57 0.80
CA ARG A 57 -22.87 2.43 0.34
C ARG A 57 -21.53 1.72 0.39
N ILE A 58 -20.79 1.72 -0.71
CA ILE A 58 -19.48 1.10 -0.88
C ILE A 58 -18.44 2.19 -1.12
N LEU A 59 -17.52 2.36 -0.17
CA LEU A 59 -16.47 3.37 -0.22
C LEU A 59 -15.20 2.73 -0.79
N GLY A 60 -14.82 3.13 -2.00
CA GLY A 60 -13.60 2.70 -2.68
C GLY A 60 -12.50 3.76 -2.72
N ARG A 61 -12.33 4.54 -1.64
CA ARG A 61 -11.39 5.68 -1.63
C ARG A 61 -9.95 5.23 -1.86
N LEU A 62 -9.21 6.02 -2.63
CA LEU A 62 -7.78 5.85 -2.87
C LEU A 62 -6.98 6.72 -1.91
N ASN A 63 -5.71 6.37 -1.67
CA ASN A 63 -4.81 7.15 -0.83
C ASN A 63 -5.42 7.54 0.54
N LEU A 64 -5.95 6.55 1.28
CA LEU A 64 -6.54 6.77 2.60
C LEU A 64 -5.53 7.38 3.60
N ALA A 65 -4.23 7.13 3.42
CA ALA A 65 -3.19 7.80 4.22
C ALA A 65 -3.19 9.33 4.01
N GLY A 66 -3.55 9.79 2.82
CA GLY A 66 -3.71 11.21 2.49
C GLY A 66 -4.83 11.89 3.28
N ASP A 67 -5.87 11.17 3.71
CA ASP A 67 -6.92 11.72 4.58
C ASP A 67 -6.41 12.06 5.99
N LEU A 68 -5.30 11.45 6.39
CA LEU A 68 -4.62 11.68 7.67
C LEU A 68 -3.20 12.23 7.43
N ALA A 69 -3.05 13.12 6.44
CA ALA A 69 -1.77 13.59 5.93
C ALA A 69 -0.77 13.99 7.01
N THR A 70 -1.17 14.75 8.04
CA THR A 70 -0.28 15.16 9.13
C THR A 70 0.34 13.98 9.87
N ASN A 71 -0.49 13.00 10.24
CA ASN A 71 -0.05 11.82 10.97
C ASN A 71 0.74 10.88 10.05
N ALA A 72 0.25 10.65 8.84
CA ALA A 72 0.93 9.83 7.84
C ALA A 72 2.33 10.38 7.53
N SER A 73 2.45 11.70 7.34
CA SER A 73 3.74 12.35 7.08
C SER A 73 4.69 12.23 8.26
N SER A 74 4.21 12.45 9.48
CA SER A 74 5.05 12.32 10.69
C SER A 74 5.58 10.90 10.89
N LEU A 75 4.73 9.88 10.70
CA LEU A 75 5.11 8.48 10.81
C LEU A 75 6.06 8.07 9.68
N TYR A 76 5.79 8.51 8.45
CA TYR A 76 6.66 8.22 7.31
C TYR A 76 8.05 8.86 7.47
N ALA A 77 8.12 10.13 7.91
CA ALA A 77 9.37 10.81 8.20
C ALA A 77 10.19 10.10 9.29
N ARG A 78 9.55 9.57 10.32
CA ARG A 78 10.22 8.77 11.36
C ARG A 78 10.79 7.46 10.80
N ASN A 79 10.06 6.79 9.91
CA ASN A 79 10.56 5.58 9.25
C ASN A 79 11.79 5.88 8.39
N LEU A 80 11.76 6.98 7.61
CA LEU A 80 12.90 7.42 6.82
C LEU A 80 14.09 7.81 7.68
N TYR A 81 13.85 8.57 8.76
CA TYR A 81 14.90 8.95 9.70
C TYR A 81 15.59 7.73 10.30
N ALA A 82 14.81 6.78 10.85
CA ALA A 82 15.36 5.56 11.45
C ALA A 82 16.15 4.72 10.44
N PHE A 83 15.74 4.70 9.17
CA PHE A 83 16.45 4.00 8.11
C PHE A 83 17.74 4.70 7.68
N ILE A 84 17.74 6.04 7.56
CA ILE A 84 18.93 6.81 7.18
C ILE A 84 19.95 6.85 8.33
N GLU A 85 19.48 6.89 9.58
CA GLU A 85 20.33 6.90 10.77
C GLU A 85 21.25 5.66 10.85
N THR A 86 20.84 4.51 10.29
CA THR A 86 21.72 3.33 10.20
C THR A 86 22.87 3.47 9.20
N MET A 87 22.81 4.47 8.31
CA MET A 87 23.78 4.73 7.25
C MET A 87 24.65 5.96 7.51
N ILE A 88 24.49 6.62 8.66
CA ILE A 88 25.30 7.78 9.03
C ILE A 88 26.39 7.32 9.99
N ASP A 89 27.64 7.63 9.65
CA ASP A 89 28.74 7.48 10.58
C ASP A 89 28.65 8.53 11.70
N LYS A 90 28.62 8.08 12.96
CA LYS A 90 28.33 8.97 14.09
C LYS A 90 29.47 9.92 14.44
N GLU A 91 30.70 9.63 14.02
CA GLU A 91 31.87 10.44 14.32
C GLU A 91 32.07 11.54 13.28
N SER A 92 31.99 11.18 11.99
CA SER A 92 32.14 12.11 10.86
C SER A 92 30.86 12.84 10.49
N GLY A 93 29.69 12.27 10.80
CA GLY A 93 28.39 12.76 10.33
C GLY A 93 28.16 12.55 8.83
N GLU A 94 29.04 11.82 8.16
CA GLU A 94 28.96 11.54 6.73
C GLU A 94 28.09 10.31 6.45
N LEU A 95 27.56 10.25 5.23
CA LEU A 95 26.82 9.11 4.75
C LEU A 95 27.79 7.95 4.45
N SER A 96 27.77 6.93 5.29
CA SER A 96 28.59 5.71 5.19
C SER A 96 27.67 4.50 5.01
N ILE A 97 27.33 4.21 3.76
CA ILE A 97 26.42 3.12 3.41
C ILE A 97 27.18 1.80 3.42
N ASN A 98 26.82 0.90 4.35
CA ASN A 98 27.25 -0.48 4.28
C ASN A 98 26.39 -1.25 3.25
N TRP A 99 26.97 -1.55 2.10
CA TRP A 99 26.27 -2.25 1.01
C TRP A 99 26.01 -3.73 1.28
N GLU A 100 26.70 -4.32 2.25
CA GLU A 100 26.50 -5.70 2.68
C GLU A 100 25.44 -5.82 3.79
N ASP A 101 24.93 -4.70 4.31
CA ASP A 101 23.82 -4.67 5.25
C ASP A 101 22.55 -5.21 4.59
N GLU A 102 21.85 -6.13 5.26
CA GLU A 102 20.66 -6.79 4.72
C GLU A 102 19.52 -5.81 4.42
N LEU A 103 19.36 -4.74 5.21
CA LEU A 103 18.33 -3.72 4.98
C LEU A 103 18.67 -2.89 3.75
N VAL A 104 19.94 -2.52 3.58
CA VAL A 104 20.42 -1.79 2.40
C VAL A 104 20.28 -2.67 1.15
N ALA A 105 20.81 -3.90 1.17
CA ALA A 105 20.76 -4.80 0.04
C ALA A 105 19.33 -5.18 -0.35
N GLY A 106 18.42 -5.35 0.63
CA GLY A 106 17.02 -5.68 0.39
C GLY A 106 16.17 -4.53 -0.17
N THR A 107 16.60 -3.28 0.00
CA THR A 107 15.86 -2.09 -0.46
C THR A 107 16.49 -1.41 -1.68
N LEU A 108 17.77 -1.67 -1.96
CA LEU A 108 18.53 -1.07 -3.06
C LEU A 108 18.11 -1.65 -4.42
N ILE A 109 17.51 -0.80 -5.27
CA ILE A 109 17.08 -1.20 -6.63
C ILE A 109 18.19 -1.02 -7.66
N THR A 110 18.86 0.14 -7.65
CA THR A 110 19.86 0.55 -8.64
C THR A 110 21.04 1.23 -7.98
N ARG A 111 22.25 1.01 -8.51
CA ARG A 111 23.48 1.70 -8.11
C ARG A 111 24.43 1.77 -9.31
N ASP A 112 25.15 2.89 -9.46
CA ASP A 112 26.16 3.05 -10.52
C ASP A 112 25.60 2.79 -11.94
N ASN A 113 24.38 3.25 -12.20
CA ASN A 113 23.62 3.00 -13.44
C ASN A 113 23.37 1.51 -13.76
N LYS A 114 23.38 0.63 -12.75
CA LYS A 114 23.09 -0.79 -12.89
C LYS A 114 21.96 -1.21 -11.97
N ILE A 115 21.07 -2.06 -12.46
CA ILE A 115 20.08 -2.74 -11.62
C ILE A 115 20.84 -3.76 -10.77
N VAL A 116 20.70 -3.67 -9.44
CA VAL A 116 21.37 -4.57 -8.50
C VAL A 116 20.40 -5.48 -7.76
N HIS A 117 19.12 -5.13 -7.74
CA HIS A 117 18.10 -5.93 -7.06
C HIS A 117 17.78 -7.21 -7.83
N PRO A 118 17.87 -8.40 -7.19
CA PRO A 118 17.78 -9.68 -7.89
C PRO A 118 16.43 -9.93 -8.56
N ALA A 119 15.34 -9.37 -8.01
CA ALA A 119 14.00 -9.51 -8.60
C ALA A 119 13.82 -8.69 -9.89
N LEU A 120 14.66 -7.68 -10.13
CA LEU A 120 14.54 -6.77 -11.29
C LEU A 120 15.68 -6.95 -12.29
N ALA A 121 16.81 -7.52 -11.88
CA ALA A 121 17.99 -7.73 -12.73
C ALA A 121 17.76 -8.73 -13.89
N ASN A 122 16.73 -9.59 -13.79
CA ASN A 122 16.40 -10.62 -14.77
C ASN A 122 15.19 -10.27 -15.67
N GLU A 123 14.51 -9.15 -15.42
CA GLU A 123 13.48 -8.66 -16.33
C GLU A 123 14.16 -7.91 -17.48
N GLY A 124 14.60 -8.68 -18.47
CA GLY A 124 14.93 -8.15 -19.79
C GLY A 124 13.74 -7.37 -20.33
N THR A 125 14.03 -6.14 -20.78
CA THR A 125 13.07 -5.31 -21.52
C THR A 125 12.81 -5.89 -22.90
#